data_AF-A0A8J2JSR4-F1
#
_entry.id   AF-A0A8J2JSR4-F1
#
_cell.length_a   1.000
_cell.length_b   1.000
_cell.length_c   1.000
_cell.angle_alpha   90.00
_cell.angle_beta   90.00
_cell.angle_gamma   90.00
#
_symmetry.space_group_name_H-M   'P 1'
#
loop_
_entity.id
_entity.type
_entity.pdbx_description
1 polymer ?
#
loop_
_entity_poly.entity_id
_entity_poly.type
_entity_poly.pdbx_seq_one_letter_code
_entity_poly.pdbx_strand_id
1 'polypeptide(L)'
;MEDKIKRESKQYLEKLFKKYDTLNCGAVSMADMRSIIIALLSPQEFDKEELERLMSNHIKESKYTVHNKQTNKFEVKYLKDTIDFPSAMAISVRFLVKAERENNPFSGTGLVQLRHFGPPSEKVIRNPDIQQKRRIF
;
A
#
# COMPACT_ATOMS: atom_id res chain seq x y z
N MET A 1 -7.36 -7.00 4.37
CA MET A 1 -6.99 -5.56 4.33
C MET A 1 -6.11 -5.28 3.13
N GLU A 2 -4.97 -5.97 3.01
CA GLU A 2 -4.02 -5.78 1.90
C GLU A 2 -4.66 -5.94 0.52
N ASP A 3 -5.45 -6.99 0.28
CA ASP A 3 -6.16 -7.18 -1.01
C ASP A 3 -7.16 -6.08 -1.33
N LYS A 4 -7.78 -5.48 -0.30
CA LYS A 4 -8.71 -4.36 -0.47
C LYS A 4 -7.92 -3.14 -0.96
N ILE A 5 -6.87 -2.77 -0.22
CA ILE A 5 -5.99 -1.64 -0.54
C ILE A 5 -5.39 -1.82 -1.93
N LYS A 6 -4.90 -3.03 -2.25
CA LYS A 6 -4.35 -3.35 -3.56
C LYS A 6 -5.36 -3.13 -4.69
N ARG A 7 -6.62 -3.50 -4.51
CA ARG A 7 -7.67 -3.28 -5.53
C ARG A 7 -7.99 -1.80 -5.71
N GLU A 8 -8.10 -1.07 -4.61
CA GLU A 8 -8.48 0.35 -4.61
C GLU A 8 -7.35 1.24 -5.15
N SER A 9 -6.09 0.95 -4.78
CA SER A 9 -4.93 1.75 -5.20
C SER A 9 -4.43 1.41 -6.60
N LYS A 10 -4.77 0.22 -7.15
CA LYS A 10 -4.18 -0.28 -8.40
C LYS A 10 -4.31 0.69 -9.57
N GLN A 11 -5.50 1.22 -9.82
CA GLN A 11 -5.74 2.09 -10.98
C GLN A 11 -4.97 3.41 -10.88
N TYR A 12 -4.88 3.96 -9.68
CA TYR A 12 -4.12 5.18 -9.43
C TYR A 12 -2.61 4.93 -9.56
N LEU A 13 -2.12 3.85 -8.95
CA LEU A 13 -0.71 3.48 -9.04
C LEU A 13 -0.30 3.16 -10.49
N GLU A 14 -1.17 2.52 -11.28
CA GLU A 14 -0.90 2.25 -12.70
C GLU A 14 -0.77 3.54 -13.51
N LYS A 15 -1.61 4.54 -13.25
CA LYS A 15 -1.50 5.87 -13.89
C LYS A 15 -0.21 6.59 -13.50
N LEU A 16 0.15 6.56 -12.22
CA LEU A 16 1.43 7.12 -11.75
C LEU A 16 2.60 6.38 -12.38
N PHE A 17 2.61 5.05 -12.34
CA PHE A 17 3.68 4.24 -12.89
C PHE A 17 3.90 4.54 -14.38
N LYS A 18 2.84 4.58 -15.20
CA LYS A 18 2.92 4.93 -16.62
C LYS A 18 3.45 6.36 -16.87
N LYS A 19 3.23 7.29 -15.94
CA LYS A 19 3.78 8.65 -16.03
C LYS A 19 5.30 8.65 -15.90
N TYR A 20 5.85 7.74 -15.09
CA TYR A 20 7.29 7.65 -14.82
C TYR A 20 8.02 6.61 -15.70
N ASP A 21 7.30 5.64 -16.28
CA ASP A 21 7.82 4.69 -17.28
C ASP A 21 7.99 5.38 -18.66
N THR A 22 8.95 6.30 -18.73
CA THR A 22 9.23 7.10 -19.94
C THR A 22 9.67 6.26 -21.14
N LEU A 23 10.24 5.07 -20.88
CA LEU A 23 10.76 4.16 -21.90
C LEU A 23 9.73 3.10 -22.33
N ASN A 24 8.54 3.10 -21.72
CA ASN A 24 7.50 2.07 -21.89
C ASN A 24 8.06 0.64 -21.76
N CYS A 25 8.99 0.45 -20.82
CA CYS A 25 9.68 -0.83 -20.62
C CYS A 25 9.03 -1.68 -19.51
N GLY A 26 7.95 -1.18 -18.89
CA GLY A 26 7.25 -1.84 -17.80
C GLY A 26 8.00 -1.77 -16.47
N ALA A 27 9.03 -0.90 -16.38
CA ALA A 27 9.87 -0.72 -15.22
C ALA A 27 10.24 0.76 -15.04
N VAL A 28 10.47 1.15 -13.80
CA VAL A 28 10.89 2.52 -13.44
C VAL A 28 12.22 2.49 -12.69
N SER A 29 12.98 3.58 -12.74
CA SER A 29 14.21 3.68 -11.94
C SER A 29 13.88 3.76 -10.44
N MET A 30 14.87 3.50 -9.57
CA MET A 30 14.69 3.73 -8.13
C MET A 30 14.31 5.19 -7.81
N ALA A 31 14.86 6.17 -8.53
CA ALA A 31 14.55 7.59 -8.33
C ALA A 31 13.09 7.91 -8.69
N ASP A 32 12.60 7.31 -9.76
CA ASP A 32 11.20 7.41 -10.16
C ASP A 32 10.27 6.70 -9.18
N MET A 33 10.68 5.54 -8.67
CA MET A 33 9.92 4.83 -7.63
C MET A 33 9.78 5.66 -6.35
N ARG A 34 10.84 6.37 -5.91
CA ARG A 34 10.74 7.34 -4.81
C ARG A 34 9.71 8.42 -5.10
N SER A 35 9.71 8.93 -6.33
CA SER A 35 8.75 9.95 -6.76
C SER A 35 7.31 9.43 -6.75
N ILE A 36 7.10 8.17 -7.14
CA ILE A 36 5.79 7.50 -7.05
C ILE A 36 5.34 7.41 -5.59
N ILE A 37 6.21 6.99 -4.66
CA ILE A 37 5.86 6.89 -3.24
C ILE A 37 5.54 8.26 -2.64
N ILE A 38 6.31 9.30 -2.96
CA ILE A 38 6.05 10.68 -2.51
C ILE A 38 4.71 11.21 -3.07
N ALA A 39 4.32 10.79 -4.28
CA ALA A 39 3.03 11.17 -4.87
C ALA A 39 1.84 10.37 -4.31
N LEU A 40 2.11 9.19 -3.72
CA LEU A 40 1.12 8.31 -3.14
C LEU A 40 0.87 8.62 -1.66
N LEU A 41 1.91 9.01 -0.94
CA LEU A 41 1.95 9.16 0.51
C LEU A 41 2.65 10.46 0.89
N SER A 42 2.21 11.07 1.97
CA SER A 42 2.86 12.24 2.53
C SER A 42 4.26 11.87 3.05
N PRO A 43 5.27 12.76 3.01
CA PRO A 43 6.64 12.48 3.47
C PRO A 43 6.76 12.01 4.94
N GLN A 44 5.70 12.19 5.74
CA GLN A 44 5.63 11.76 7.14
C GLN A 44 5.14 10.31 7.30
N GLU A 45 4.50 9.75 6.27
CA GLU A 45 3.83 8.44 6.31
C GLU A 45 4.74 7.26 5.90
N PHE A 46 5.99 7.54 5.49
CA PHE A 46 6.94 6.50 5.12
C PHE A 46 8.34 6.79 5.64
N ASP A 47 9.00 5.71 6.07
CA ASP A 47 10.41 5.72 6.43
C ASP A 47 11.26 5.56 5.16
N LYS A 48 12.19 6.50 4.96
CA LYS A 48 13.10 6.51 3.82
C LYS A 48 14.04 5.31 3.85
N GLU A 49 14.51 4.90 5.03
CA GLU A 49 15.44 3.76 5.15
C GLU A 49 14.74 2.45 4.84
N GLU A 50 13.52 2.27 5.35
CA GLU A 50 12.65 1.15 4.98
C GLU A 50 12.38 1.10 3.47
N LEU A 51 12.11 2.26 2.85
CA LEU A 51 11.86 2.36 1.40
C LEU A 51 13.08 1.95 0.59
N GLU A 52 14.27 2.46 0.89
CA GLU A 52 15.51 2.08 0.21
C GLU A 52 15.77 0.59 0.29
N ARG A 53 15.62 0.00 1.48
CA ARG A 53 15.80 -1.43 1.67
C ARG A 53 14.81 -2.25 0.84
N LEU A 54 13.54 -1.85 0.80
CA LEU A 54 12.53 -2.54 0.01
C LEU A 54 12.79 -2.41 -1.49
N MET A 55 13.11 -1.22 -1.98
CA MET A 55 13.47 -1.03 -3.38
C MET A 55 14.66 -1.90 -3.77
N SER A 56 15.69 -1.96 -2.92
CA SER A 56 16.90 -2.76 -3.15
C SER A 56 16.60 -4.25 -3.30
N ASN A 57 15.66 -4.79 -2.52
CA ASN A 57 15.23 -6.19 -2.63
C ASN A 57 14.45 -6.50 -3.92
N HIS A 58 13.93 -5.48 -4.58
CA HIS A 58 13.09 -5.58 -5.76
C HIS A 58 13.78 -5.10 -7.04
N ILE A 59 15.08 -4.77 -6.98
CA ILE A 59 15.86 -4.36 -8.15
C ILE A 59 15.93 -5.51 -9.16
N LYS A 60 15.65 -5.16 -10.42
CA LYS A 60 15.78 -6.04 -11.57
C LYS A 60 16.40 -5.31 -12.75
N GLU A 61 16.95 -6.08 -13.67
CA GLU A 61 17.36 -5.60 -14.98
C GLU A 61 16.16 -5.64 -15.93
N SER A 62 15.93 -4.53 -16.63
CA SER A 62 14.86 -4.40 -17.62
C SER A 62 15.43 -4.12 -18.99
N LYS A 63 14.70 -4.51 -20.03
CA LYS A 63 15.12 -4.31 -21.42
C LYS A 63 14.09 -3.52 -22.20
N TYR A 64 14.56 -2.69 -23.12
CA TYR A 64 13.71 -1.92 -24.02
C TYR A 64 14.32 -1.87 -25.41
N THR A 65 13.47 -1.70 -26.41
CA THR A 65 13.88 -1.71 -27.81
C THR A 65 13.93 -0.29 -28.33
N VAL A 66 15.05 0.08 -28.96
CA VAL A 66 15.22 1.38 -29.61
C VAL A 66 15.40 1.15 -31.10
N HIS A 67 14.61 1.86 -31.91
CA HIS A 67 14.84 1.90 -33.36
C HIS A 67 15.98 2.88 -33.66
N ASN A 68 17.12 2.35 -34.10
CA ASN A 68 18.24 3.17 -34.55
C ASN A 68 17.98 3.60 -36.00
N LYS A 69 17.71 4.89 -36.20
CA LYS A 69 17.41 5.46 -37.52
C LYS A 69 18.61 5.45 -38.48
N GLN A 70 19.84 5.39 -37.96
CA GLN A 70 21.05 5.41 -38.78
C GLN A 70 21.36 4.03 -39.36
N THR A 71 21.24 2.98 -38.54
CA THR A 71 21.50 1.59 -38.96
C THR A 71 20.25 0.88 -39.46
N ASN A 72 19.08 1.52 -39.28
CA ASN A 72 17.74 1.01 -39.57
C ASN A 72 17.43 -0.34 -38.89
N LYS A 73 18.05 -0.57 -37.73
CA LYS A 73 17.93 -1.80 -36.92
C LYS A 73 17.29 -1.50 -35.57
N PHE A 74 16.66 -2.53 -35.02
CA PHE A 74 16.19 -2.51 -33.63
C PHE A 74 17.32 -2.96 -32.71
N GLU A 75 17.69 -2.10 -31.78
CA GLU A 75 18.69 -2.38 -30.77
C GLU A 75 17.99 -2.64 -29.43
N VAL A 76 18.38 -3.72 -28.75
CA VAL A 76 17.93 -4.02 -27.39
C VAL A 76 18.89 -3.36 -26.41
N LYS A 77 18.38 -2.43 -25.62
CA LYS A 77 19.13 -1.79 -24.54
C LYS A 77 18.69 -2.35 -23.20
N TYR A 78 19.64 -2.44 -22.28
CA TYR A 78 19.43 -2.92 -20.93
C TYR A 78 19.52 -1.76 -19.95
N LEU A 79 18.61 -1.75 -18.99
CA LEU A 79 18.53 -0.78 -17.91
C LEU A 79 18.71 -1.54 -16.60
N LYS A 80 19.75 -1.16 -15.84
CA LYS A 80 20.00 -1.69 -14.50
C LYS A 80 19.23 -0.88 -13.46
N ASP A 81 19.08 -1.44 -12.27
CA ASP A 81 18.50 -0.75 -11.10
C ASP A 81 17.05 -0.28 -11.30
N THR A 82 16.24 -1.16 -11.89
CA THR A 82 14.83 -0.89 -12.21
C THR A 82 13.88 -1.69 -11.35
N ILE A 83 12.66 -1.19 -11.19
CA ILE A 83 11.58 -1.80 -10.43
C ILE A 83 10.38 -2.00 -11.35
N ASP A 84 9.94 -3.25 -11.49
CA ASP A 84 8.76 -3.60 -12.29
C ASP A 84 7.45 -3.21 -11.59
N PHE A 85 6.37 -3.10 -12.37
CA PHE A 85 5.07 -2.73 -11.80
C PHE A 85 4.58 -3.65 -10.66
N PRO A 86 4.71 -4.99 -10.74
CA PRO A 86 4.34 -5.87 -9.62
C PRO A 86 5.11 -5.56 -8.33
N SER A 87 6.40 -5.26 -8.42
CA SER A 87 7.20 -4.89 -7.25
C SER A 87 6.84 -3.50 -6.74
N ALA A 88 6.63 -2.53 -7.64
CA ALA A 88 6.15 -1.20 -7.28
C ALA A 88 4.81 -1.27 -6.53
N MET A 89 3.90 -2.15 -6.96
CA MET A 89 2.64 -2.44 -6.28
C MET A 89 2.86 -3.00 -4.87
N ALA A 90 3.72 -4.01 -4.74
CA ALA A 90 4.01 -4.63 -3.44
C ALA A 90 4.58 -3.61 -2.43
N ILE A 91 5.54 -2.79 -2.88
CA ILE A 91 6.14 -1.73 -2.06
C ILE A 91 5.07 -0.70 -1.65
N SER A 92 4.30 -0.20 -2.63
CA SER A 92 3.27 0.82 -2.40
C SER A 92 2.19 0.35 -1.43
N VAL A 93 1.69 -0.88 -1.63
CA VAL A 93 0.65 -1.48 -0.77
C VAL A 93 1.16 -1.66 0.65
N ARG A 94 2.43 -2.05 0.85
CA ARG A 94 3.01 -2.18 2.19
C ARG A 94 2.96 -0.86 2.97
N PHE A 95 3.32 0.25 2.34
CA PHE A 95 3.25 1.56 3.01
C PHE A 95 1.81 2.05 3.19
N LEU A 96 0.92 1.83 2.23
CA LEU A 96 -0.51 2.16 2.38
C LEU A 96 -1.17 1.38 3.53
N VAL A 97 -0.86 0.08 3.67
CA VAL A 97 -1.34 -0.73 4.80
C VAL A 97 -0.81 -0.20 6.12
N LYS A 98 0.45 0.25 6.17
CA LYS A 98 1.05 0.85 7.36
C LYS A 98 0.35 2.15 7.73
N ALA A 99 0.18 3.07 6.78
CA ALA A 99 -0.53 4.34 6.97
C ALA A 99 -2.00 4.13 7.41
N GLU A 100 -2.71 3.18 6.81
CA GLU A 100 -4.10 2.85 7.21
C GLU A 100 -4.19 2.33 8.64
N ARG A 101 -3.21 1.53 9.09
CA ARG A 101 -3.16 1.02 10.48
C ARG A 101 -2.87 2.12 11.49
N GLU A 102 -2.03 3.07 11.13
CA GLU A 102 -1.72 4.23 11.97
C GLU A 102 -2.94 5.17 12.09
N ASN A 103 -3.65 5.40 10.98
CA ASN A 103 -4.86 6.24 10.96
C ASN A 103 -6.10 5.54 11.54
N ASN A 104 -6.17 4.21 11.48
CA ASN A 104 -7.29 3.43 12.00
C ASN A 104 -6.77 2.19 12.78
N PRO A 105 -6.53 2.33 14.10
CA PRO A 105 -6.01 1.22 14.92
C PRO A 105 -6.99 0.04 15.04
N PHE A 106 -8.26 0.23 14.67
CA PHE A 106 -9.31 -0.80 14.70
C PHE A 106 -9.48 -1.52 13.35
N SER A 107 -8.82 -1.05 12.28
CA SER A 107 -8.98 -1.61 10.93
C SER A 107 -8.47 -3.05 10.80
N GLY A 108 -7.65 -3.54 11.75
CA GLY A 108 -7.09 -4.89 11.78
C GLY A 108 -7.51 -5.76 12.97
N THR A 109 -8.26 -5.23 13.95
CA THR A 109 -8.74 -5.98 15.11
C THR A 109 -10.25 -6.16 14.98
N GLY A 110 -10.68 -7.37 14.60
CA GLY A 110 -12.10 -7.71 14.63
C GLY A 110 -12.64 -7.50 16.03
N LEU A 111 -13.50 -6.48 16.20
CA LEU A 111 -14.31 -6.13 17.38
C LEU A 111 -13.56 -6.21 18.72
N VAL A 112 -13.43 -5.08 19.42
CA VAL A 112 -12.97 -4.98 20.82
C VAL A 112 -13.43 -6.20 21.62
N GLN A 113 -12.52 -7.15 21.87
CA GLN A 113 -12.86 -8.31 22.68
C GLN A 113 -13.00 -7.83 24.12
N LEU A 114 -14.02 -8.33 24.83
CA LEU A 114 -14.36 -7.96 26.22
C LEU A 114 -13.19 -8.03 27.21
N ARG A 115 -12.09 -8.71 26.85
CA ARG A 115 -10.82 -8.78 27.57
C ARG A 115 -9.95 -7.50 27.53
N HIS A 116 -10.30 -6.50 26.72
CA HIS A 116 -9.64 -5.17 26.70
C HIS A 116 -10.24 -4.19 27.70
N PHE A 117 -11.42 -4.49 28.24
CA PHE A 117 -11.88 -3.84 29.45
C PHE A 117 -11.21 -4.59 30.62
N GLY A 118 -10.60 -3.84 31.54
CA GLY A 118 -10.00 -4.42 32.75
C GLY A 118 -10.97 -5.29 33.54
N PRO A 119 -10.51 -5.98 34.61
CA PRO A 119 -11.36 -6.88 35.38
C PRO A 119 -12.66 -6.16 35.75
N PRO A 120 -13.82 -6.85 35.65
CA PRO A 120 -15.12 -6.21 35.77
C PRO A 120 -15.18 -5.54 37.13
N SER A 121 -15.16 -4.20 37.15
CA SER A 121 -15.52 -3.48 38.35
C SER A 121 -16.97 -3.84 38.64
N GLU A 122 -17.15 -4.58 39.73
CA GLU A 122 -18.45 -4.91 40.28
C GLU A 122 -19.32 -3.65 40.37
N LYS A 123 -20.59 -3.83 39.98
CA LYS A 123 -21.73 -2.89 40.07
C LYS A 123 -22.11 -2.15 38.78
N VAL A 124 -22.43 -2.94 37.75
CA VAL A 124 -23.56 -2.56 36.88
C VAL A 124 -24.83 -2.67 37.73
N ILE A 125 -25.33 -1.53 38.19
CA ILE A 125 -26.63 -1.42 38.86
C ILE A 125 -27.69 -1.87 37.84
N ARG A 126 -28.13 -3.12 37.95
CA ARG A 126 -29.30 -3.60 37.22
C ARG A 126 -30.53 -3.01 37.88
N ASN A 127 -31.19 -2.06 37.22
CA ASN A 127 -32.55 -1.66 37.60
C ASN A 127 -33.47 -2.89 37.45
N PRO A 128 -34.10 -3.39 38.52
CA PRO A 128 -34.94 -4.59 38.48
C PRO A 128 -36.31 -4.37 37.81
N ASP A 129 -36.72 -3.13 37.53
CA ASP A 129 -38.10 -2.82 37.07
C ASP A 129 -38.35 -2.89 35.55
N ILE A 130 -37.35 -3.27 34.74
CA ILE A 130 -37.54 -3.29 33.28
C ILE A 130 -38.37 -4.50 32.81
N GLN A 131 -38.53 -5.54 33.64
CA GLN A 131 -39.27 -6.75 33.24
C GLN A 131 -40.80 -6.66 33.40
N GLN A 132 -41.36 -5.66 34.09
CA GLN A 132 -42.81 -5.61 34.35
C GLN A 132 -43.64 -4.85 33.30
N LYS A 133 -43.04 -4.16 32.32
CA LYS A 133 -43.79 -3.33 31.34
C LYS A 133 -44.12 -3.99 29.99
N ARG A 134 -44.00 -5.33 29.84
CA ARG A 134 -44.25 -6.01 28.55
C ARG A 134 -45.31 -7.12 28.56
N ARG A 135 -46.31 -7.07 29.44
CA ARG A 135 -47.50 -7.94 29.36
C ARG A 135 -48.77 -7.22 29.80
N ILE A 136 -49.38 -6.47 28.89
CA ILE A 136 -50.84 -6.31 28.81
C ILE A 136 -51.19 -6.23 27.33
N PHE A 137 -51.46 -7.38 26.71
CA PHE A 137 -52.48 -7.66 25.69
C PHE A 137 -52.62 -9.17 25.62
#